data_AF-A0A7X6SZV7-F1
#
_entry.id   AF-A0A7X6SZV7-F1
#
_cell.length_a   1.000
_cell.length_b   1.000
_cell.length_c   1.000
_cell.angle_alpha   90.00
_cell.angle_beta   90.00
_cell.angle_gamma   90.00
#
_symmetry.space_group_name_H-M   'P 1'
#
loop_
_entity.id
_entity.type
_entity.pdbx_description
1 polymer ?
#
loop_
_entity_poly.entity_id
_entity_poly.type
_entity_poly.pdbx_seq_one_letter_code
_entity_poly.pdbx_strand_id
1 'polypeptide(L)'
;MLLANKGFINDVHSAASGKGMPGVRALGTTILCESTDTENIRKGIDEVFDEIISALTRPLTEDEKNPKIKIETEPRIAFKGTYDQVNEFYYRKGWGDGLPLTPPTQARVDEMMRGTDLAPDHVVTKIIPRMGKATVEKIAVNAVMAGALPTHMPVLIAAVEAVTDPGTRFDTFEVSTGSWAPLLIINGPIRND
;
A
#
# COMPACT_ATOMS: atom_id res chain seq x y z
N MET A 1 -6.82 -10.35 -20.62
CA MET A 1 -7.51 -10.93 -19.45
C MET A 1 -6.47 -11.39 -18.45
N LEU A 2 -6.73 -11.24 -17.16
CA LEU A 2 -5.87 -11.72 -16.07
C LEU A 2 -6.54 -12.91 -15.37
N LEU A 3 -5.74 -13.88 -14.97
CA LEU A 3 -6.15 -15.00 -14.13
C LEU A 3 -5.45 -14.86 -12.78
N ALA A 4 -6.21 -14.98 -11.70
CA ALA A 4 -5.68 -14.94 -10.34
C ALA A 4 -6.50 -15.88 -9.46
N ASN A 5 -5.95 -16.28 -8.31
CA ASN A 5 -6.77 -16.92 -7.29
C ASN A 5 -7.93 -15.98 -6.91
N LYS A 6 -9.13 -16.54 -6.72
CA LYS A 6 -10.35 -15.78 -6.42
C LYS A 6 -10.23 -14.83 -5.22
N GLY A 7 -9.37 -15.15 -4.25
CA GLY A 7 -9.08 -14.30 -3.09
C GLY A 7 -8.38 -12.97 -3.44
N PHE A 8 -7.75 -12.87 -4.61
CA PHE A 8 -6.94 -11.72 -5.04
C PHE A 8 -7.59 -10.91 -6.18
N ILE A 9 -8.84 -11.19 -6.54
CA ILE A 9 -9.48 -10.50 -7.69
C ILE A 9 -9.64 -8.99 -7.44
N ASN A 10 -9.86 -8.57 -6.20
CA ASN A 10 -9.87 -7.15 -5.84
C ASN A 10 -8.50 -6.50 -6.06
N ASP A 11 -7.41 -7.21 -5.76
CA ASP A 11 -6.04 -6.72 -5.99
C ASP A 11 -5.75 -6.59 -7.48
N VAL A 12 -6.22 -7.54 -8.30
CA VAL A 12 -6.12 -7.48 -9.76
C VAL A 12 -6.78 -6.19 -10.29
N HIS A 13 -8.02 -5.91 -9.87
CA HIS A 13 -8.73 -4.71 -10.31
C HIS A 13 -8.07 -3.42 -9.80
N SER A 14 -7.63 -3.41 -8.54
CA SER A 14 -6.91 -2.28 -7.94
C SER A 14 -5.60 -1.98 -8.68
N ALA A 15 -4.80 -3.01 -8.95
CA ALA A 15 -3.55 -2.89 -9.68
C ALA A 15 -3.77 -2.47 -11.15
N ALA A 16 -4.72 -3.10 -11.84
CA ALA A 16 -5.06 -2.76 -13.22
C ALA A 16 -5.53 -1.30 -13.33
N SER A 17 -6.40 -0.85 -12.42
CA SER A 17 -6.83 0.55 -12.32
C SER A 17 -5.65 1.50 -12.08
N GLY A 18 -4.75 1.15 -11.15
CA GLY A 18 -3.53 1.92 -10.88
C GLY A 18 -2.56 2.02 -12.06
N LYS A 19 -2.64 1.10 -13.03
CA LYS A 19 -1.88 1.13 -14.29
C LYS A 19 -2.67 1.74 -15.45
N GLY A 20 -3.82 2.36 -15.20
CA GLY A 20 -4.65 3.00 -16.22
C GLY A 20 -5.47 2.01 -17.07
N MET A 21 -5.65 0.77 -16.59
CA MET A 21 -6.35 -0.29 -17.30
C MET A 21 -7.57 -0.84 -16.51
N PRO A 22 -8.50 -0.01 -16.02
CA PRO A 22 -9.58 -0.47 -15.13
C PRO A 22 -10.60 -1.41 -15.81
N GLY A 23 -10.63 -1.45 -17.15
CA GLY A 23 -11.47 -2.36 -17.93
C GLY A 23 -10.87 -3.74 -18.20
N VAL A 24 -9.71 -4.08 -17.62
CA VAL A 24 -9.10 -5.40 -17.82
C VAL A 24 -9.98 -6.48 -17.20
N ARG A 25 -10.41 -7.43 -18.04
CA ARG A 25 -11.09 -8.66 -17.62
C ARG A 25 -10.21 -9.43 -16.64
N ALA A 26 -10.75 -9.79 -15.49
CA ALA A 26 -10.12 -10.65 -14.49
C ALA A 26 -11.03 -11.83 -14.19
N LEU A 27 -10.44 -13.02 -14.03
CA LEU A 27 -11.16 -14.24 -13.69
C LEU A 27 -10.48 -14.94 -12.51
N GLY A 28 -11.29 -15.36 -11.54
CA GLY A 28 -10.86 -15.98 -10.30
C GLY A 28 -10.80 -17.50 -10.40
N THR A 29 -9.66 -18.10 -10.07
CA THR A 29 -9.48 -19.56 -9.98
C THR A 29 -9.45 -20.03 -8.53
N THR A 30 -9.65 -21.32 -8.30
CA THR A 30 -9.47 -21.96 -6.98
C THR A 30 -8.01 -22.35 -6.70
N ILE A 31 -7.15 -22.31 -7.72
CA ILE A 31 -5.73 -22.65 -7.67
C ILE A 31 -4.99 -21.75 -6.68
N LEU A 32 -4.31 -22.35 -5.70
CA LEU A 32 -3.49 -21.63 -4.73
C LEU A 32 -2.25 -21.05 -5.42
N CYS A 33 -1.82 -19.86 -4.98
CA CYS A 33 -0.57 -19.25 -5.43
C CYS A 33 0.59 -20.23 -5.22
N GLU A 34 1.49 -20.33 -6.20
CA GLU A 34 2.67 -21.21 -6.15
C GLU A 34 2.36 -22.71 -5.95
N SER A 35 1.12 -23.15 -6.20
CA SER A 35 0.77 -24.56 -6.13
C SER A 35 1.62 -25.39 -7.09
N THR A 36 2.10 -26.53 -6.61
CA THR A 36 2.81 -27.54 -7.41
C THR A 36 1.97 -28.82 -7.58
N ASP A 37 0.75 -28.84 -7.03
CA ASP A 37 -0.18 -29.96 -7.12
C ASP A 37 -0.90 -29.95 -8.47
N THR A 38 -0.40 -30.78 -9.39
CA THR A 38 -0.91 -30.82 -10.76
C THR A 38 -2.37 -31.26 -10.87
N GLU A 39 -2.90 -32.05 -9.93
CA GLU A 39 -4.30 -32.49 -9.97
C GLU A 39 -5.22 -31.34 -9.59
N ASN A 40 -4.91 -30.66 -8.49
CA ASN A 40 -5.65 -29.48 -8.05
C ASN A 40 -5.56 -28.33 -9.06
N ILE A 41 -4.40 -28.13 -9.70
CA ILE A 41 -4.25 -27.14 -10.78
C ILE A 41 -5.18 -27.46 -11.94
N ARG A 42 -5.16 -28.70 -12.45
CA ARG A 42 -6.01 -29.11 -13.58
C ARG A 42 -7.48 -28.90 -13.23
N LYS A 43 -7.92 -29.41 -12.09
CA LYS A 43 -9.30 -29.24 -11.61
C LYS A 43 -9.69 -27.76 -11.53
N GLY A 44 -8.83 -26.92 -10.94
CA GLY A 44 -9.10 -25.49 -10.80
C GLY A 44 -9.12 -24.71 -12.12
N ILE A 45 -8.41 -25.19 -13.16
CA ILE A 45 -8.52 -24.65 -14.53
C ILE A 45 -9.79 -25.16 -15.20
N ASP A 46 -10.06 -26.45 -15.13
CA ASP A 46 -11.24 -27.07 -15.75
C ASP A 46 -12.54 -26.43 -15.25
N GLU A 47 -12.60 -26.10 -13.95
CA GLU A 47 -13.73 -25.40 -13.32
C GLU A 47 -14.06 -24.04 -13.98
N VAL A 48 -13.08 -23.35 -14.57
CA VAL A 48 -13.25 -22.00 -15.14
C VAL A 48 -12.94 -21.93 -16.64
N PHE A 49 -12.67 -23.07 -17.29
CA PHE A 49 -12.13 -23.08 -18.65
C PHE A 49 -13.09 -22.45 -19.66
N ASP A 50 -14.38 -22.75 -19.55
CA ASP A 50 -15.41 -22.16 -20.42
C ASP A 50 -15.51 -20.64 -20.22
N GLU A 51 -15.34 -20.16 -18.99
CA GLU A 51 -15.31 -18.73 -18.68
C GLU A 51 -14.06 -18.05 -19.26
N ILE A 52 -12.90 -18.72 -19.23
CA ILE A 52 -11.67 -18.27 -19.91
C ILE A 52 -11.94 -18.09 -21.40
N ILE A 53 -12.48 -19.11 -22.06
CA ILE A 53 -12.76 -19.05 -23.50
C ILE A 53 -13.77 -17.95 -23.81
N SER A 54 -14.87 -17.88 -23.06
CA SER A 54 -15.88 -16.83 -23.21
C SER A 54 -15.28 -15.44 -23.04
N ALA A 55 -14.50 -15.21 -21.99
CA ALA A 55 -13.87 -13.92 -21.69
C ALA A 55 -12.71 -13.56 -22.63
N LEU A 56 -12.18 -14.50 -23.42
CA LEU A 56 -11.20 -14.22 -24.47
C LEU A 56 -11.85 -13.99 -25.84
N THR A 57 -12.99 -14.62 -26.11
CA THR A 57 -13.62 -14.64 -27.45
C THR A 57 -14.78 -13.67 -27.59
N ARG A 58 -15.51 -13.34 -26.51
CA ARG A 58 -16.62 -12.40 -26.59
C ARG A 58 -16.12 -10.99 -26.94
N PRO A 59 -16.83 -10.24 -27.80
CA PRO A 59 -16.50 -8.85 -28.09
C PRO A 59 -16.33 -8.02 -26.82
N LEU A 60 -15.44 -7.03 -26.86
CA LEU A 60 -15.31 -6.05 -25.79
C LEU A 60 -16.61 -5.26 -25.62
N THR A 61 -17.04 -5.04 -24.38
CA THR A 61 -18.10 -4.08 -24.06
C THR A 61 -17.60 -2.67 -24.32
N GLU A 62 -18.51 -1.69 -24.42
CA GLU A 62 -18.11 -0.29 -24.62
C GLU A 62 -17.26 0.25 -23.45
N ASP A 63 -17.53 -0.20 -22.22
CA ASP A 63 -16.71 0.15 -21.05
C ASP A 63 -15.32 -0.50 -21.09
N GLU A 64 -15.19 -1.72 -21.64
CA GLU A 64 -13.89 -2.38 -21.83
C GLU A 64 -13.07 -1.73 -22.96
N LYS A 65 -13.74 -1.21 -24.00
CA LYS A 65 -13.09 -0.46 -25.09
C LYS A 65 -12.67 0.94 -24.66
N ASN A 66 -13.50 1.60 -23.84
CA ASN A 66 -13.32 2.98 -23.40
C ASN A 66 -13.33 3.07 -21.86
N PRO A 67 -12.35 2.46 -21.18
CA PRO A 67 -12.35 2.40 -19.73
C PRO A 67 -12.19 3.80 -19.12
N LYS A 68 -13.07 4.14 -18.19
CA LYS A 68 -13.01 5.41 -17.44
C LYS A 68 -12.08 5.25 -16.25
N ILE A 69 -11.02 6.04 -16.20
CA ILE A 69 -10.13 6.11 -15.03
C ILE A 69 -10.88 6.84 -13.92
N LYS A 70 -11.14 6.14 -12.82
CA LYS A 70 -11.73 6.73 -11.62
C LYS A 70 -10.62 7.41 -10.83
N ILE A 71 -10.68 8.74 -10.74
CA ILE A 71 -9.83 9.51 -9.85
C ILE A 71 -10.58 9.65 -8.53
N GLU A 72 -10.12 8.94 -7.50
CA GLU A 72 -10.66 9.09 -6.15
C GLU A 72 -9.97 10.28 -5.49
N THR A 73 -10.79 11.21 -4.99
CA THR A 73 -10.30 12.37 -4.23
C THR A 73 -10.52 12.05 -2.76
N GLU A 74 -9.44 11.74 -2.06
CA GLU A 74 -9.51 11.43 -0.63
C GLU A 74 -9.63 12.72 0.19
N PRO A 75 -10.52 12.76 1.20
CA PRO A 75 -10.62 13.92 2.08
C PRO A 75 -9.33 14.07 2.90
N ARG A 76 -8.88 15.30 3.12
CA ARG A 76 -7.71 15.60 3.98
C ARG A 76 -7.90 15.10 5.42
N ILE A 77 -9.14 15.05 5.89
CA ILE A 77 -9.53 14.56 7.21
C ILE A 77 -10.38 13.31 7.02
N ALA A 78 -9.84 12.15 7.37
CA ALA A 78 -10.53 10.87 7.24
C ALA A 78 -11.62 10.67 8.30
N PHE A 79 -11.43 11.19 9.51
CA PHE A 79 -12.35 11.01 10.64
C PHE A 79 -12.18 12.11 11.69
N LYS A 80 -13.26 12.45 12.42
CA LYS A 80 -13.24 13.37 13.57
C LYS A 80 -13.93 12.71 14.76
N GLY A 81 -13.28 12.70 15.91
CA GLY A 81 -13.82 12.12 17.13
C GLY A 81 -12.81 12.21 18.28
N THR A 82 -13.15 11.56 19.38
CA THR A 82 -12.23 11.36 20.51
C THR A 82 -11.08 10.42 20.13
N TYR A 83 -10.07 10.35 20.99
CA TYR A 83 -8.95 9.41 20.81
C TYR A 83 -9.41 7.96 20.59
N ASP A 84 -10.34 7.49 21.43
CA ASP A 84 -10.87 6.13 21.36
C ASP A 84 -11.69 5.90 20.09
N GLN A 85 -12.50 6.89 19.68
CA GLN A 85 -13.29 6.79 18.44
C GLN A 85 -12.40 6.74 17.20
N VAL A 86 -11.29 7.49 17.18
CA VAL A 86 -10.30 7.41 16.10
C VAL A 86 -9.65 6.04 16.07
N ASN A 87 -9.23 5.51 17.22
CA ASN A 87 -8.61 4.19 17.29
C ASN A 87 -9.59 3.08 16.85
N GLU A 88 -10.85 3.13 17.28
CA GLU A 88 -11.87 2.19 16.82
C GLU A 88 -12.09 2.29 15.30
N PHE A 89 -12.14 3.51 14.75
CA PHE A 89 -12.26 3.73 13.32
C PHE A 89 -11.09 3.11 12.54
N TYR A 90 -9.85 3.35 12.97
CA TYR A 90 -8.65 2.80 12.33
C TYR A 90 -8.60 1.27 12.43
N TYR A 91 -8.96 0.72 13.59
CA TYR A 91 -9.02 -0.73 13.81
C TYR A 91 -10.03 -1.39 12.87
N ARG A 92 -11.25 -0.86 12.77
CA ARG A 92 -12.30 -1.39 11.87
C ARG A 92 -11.90 -1.29 10.38
N LYS A 93 -11.04 -0.33 10.03
CA LYS A 93 -10.50 -0.17 8.68
C LYS A 93 -9.27 -1.04 8.40
N GLY A 94 -8.66 -1.63 9.42
CA GLY A 94 -7.37 -2.32 9.30
C GLY A 94 -6.21 -1.36 8.98
N TRP A 95 -6.30 -0.10 9.41
CA TRP A 95 -5.30 0.95 9.13
C TRP A 95 -4.23 1.08 10.24
N GLY A 96 -3.90 -0.03 10.88
CA GLY A 96 -2.88 -0.12 11.92
C GLY A 96 -2.42 -1.55 12.11
N ASP A 97 -1.47 -1.75 13.00
CA ASP A 97 -0.90 -3.06 13.36
C ASP A 97 -1.64 -3.75 14.52
N GLY A 98 -2.71 -3.13 15.03
CA GLY A 98 -3.48 -3.59 16.18
C GLY A 98 -3.07 -2.92 17.50
N LEU A 99 -2.00 -2.12 17.51
CA LEU A 99 -1.63 -1.28 18.64
C LEU A 99 -2.39 0.06 18.61
N PRO A 100 -2.55 0.74 19.76
CA PRO A 100 -3.11 2.08 19.80
C PRO A 100 -2.26 3.06 18.99
N LEU A 101 -2.92 3.86 18.17
CA LEU A 101 -2.31 4.91 17.35
C LEU A 101 -2.56 6.28 18.01
N THR A 102 -1.57 7.16 17.93
CA THR A 102 -1.77 8.57 18.26
C THR A 102 -2.48 9.26 17.09
N PRO A 103 -3.69 9.83 17.26
CA PRO A 103 -4.41 10.46 16.17
C PRO A 103 -3.59 11.57 15.49
N PRO A 104 -3.33 11.48 14.18
CA PRO A 104 -2.51 12.46 13.46
C PRO A 104 -3.33 13.71 13.13
N THR A 105 -3.70 14.44 14.18
CA THR A 105 -4.40 15.73 14.06
C THR A 105 -3.48 16.76 13.40
N GLN A 106 -4.07 17.75 12.71
CA GLN A 106 -3.29 18.81 12.05
C GLN A 106 -2.25 19.43 12.98
N ALA A 107 -2.64 19.81 14.20
CA ALA A 107 -1.73 20.39 15.19
C ALA A 107 -0.54 19.47 15.56
N ARG A 108 -0.74 18.15 15.64
CA ARG A 108 0.36 17.21 15.91
C ARG A 108 1.26 17.01 14.69
N VAL A 109 0.69 17.05 13.49
CA VAL A 109 1.49 17.00 12.25
C VAL A 109 2.31 18.28 12.12
N ASP A 110 1.73 19.45 12.38
CA ASP A 110 2.44 20.74 12.36
C ASP A 110 3.57 20.78 13.41
N GLU A 111 3.34 20.22 14.59
CA GLU A 111 4.36 19.99 15.63
C GLU A 111 5.50 19.10 15.11
N MET A 112 5.15 17.95 14.53
CA MET A 112 6.10 16.97 14.01
C MET A 112 6.96 17.55 12.88
N MET A 113 6.36 18.37 12.02
CA MET A 113 7.03 19.04 10.92
C MET A 113 8.13 20.01 11.37
N ARG A 114 8.17 20.45 12.64
CA ARG A 114 9.28 21.26 13.16
C ARG A 114 10.59 20.49 13.33
N GLY A 115 10.55 19.17 13.18
CA GLY A 115 11.72 18.30 13.20
C GLY A 115 12.57 18.33 11.93
N THR A 116 12.19 19.12 10.92
CA THR A 116 12.88 19.21 9.63
C THR A 116 12.69 20.58 9.00
N ASP A 117 13.68 21.02 8.22
CA ASP A 117 13.61 22.26 7.43
C ASP A 117 13.03 22.02 6.02
N LEU A 118 12.73 20.76 5.67
CA LEU A 118 12.18 20.42 4.35
C LEU A 118 10.70 20.82 4.23
N ALA A 119 10.30 21.24 3.03
CA ALA A 119 8.92 21.59 2.74
C ALA A 119 7.96 20.38 2.89
N PRO A 120 6.71 20.58 3.34
CA PRO A 120 5.74 19.50 3.54
C PRO A 120 5.48 18.63 2.29
N ASP A 121 5.52 19.25 1.11
CA ASP A 121 5.28 18.61 -0.19
C ASP A 121 6.55 18.06 -0.86
N HIS A 122 7.72 18.25 -0.23
CA HIS A 122 8.97 17.67 -0.70
C HIS A 122 8.83 16.14 -0.78
N VAL A 123 9.04 15.59 -1.97
CA VAL A 123 8.94 14.16 -2.23
C VAL A 123 10.32 13.54 -1.97
N VAL A 124 10.43 12.84 -0.85
CA VAL A 124 11.64 12.11 -0.46
C VAL A 124 11.89 10.95 -1.45
N THR A 125 10.86 10.15 -1.71
CA THR A 125 10.95 9.01 -2.63
C THR A 125 9.56 8.59 -3.12
N LYS A 126 9.54 7.62 -4.03
CA LYS A 126 8.31 6.89 -4.42
C LYS A 126 8.44 5.45 -3.98
N ILE A 127 7.44 4.99 -3.22
CA ILE A 127 7.42 3.65 -2.64
C ILE A 127 6.53 2.77 -3.51
N ILE A 128 7.01 1.57 -3.87
CA ILE A 128 6.25 0.53 -4.57
C ILE A 128 5.11 0.00 -3.64
N PRO A 129 4.25 -0.95 -4.04
CA PRO A 129 3.92 -1.35 -5.41
C PRO A 129 3.21 -0.25 -6.21
N ARG A 130 2.57 0.71 -5.54
CA ARG A 130 1.75 1.75 -6.20
C ARG A 130 2.52 3.00 -6.63
N MET A 131 3.84 3.05 -6.39
CA MET A 131 4.68 4.24 -6.64
C MET A 131 4.16 5.48 -5.92
N GLY A 132 3.67 5.28 -4.69
CA GLY A 132 3.12 6.35 -3.86
C GLY A 132 4.22 7.34 -3.48
N LYS A 133 3.94 8.63 -3.61
CA LYS A 133 4.87 9.69 -3.17
C LYS A 133 4.94 9.69 -1.65
N ALA A 134 6.11 9.39 -1.09
CA ALA A 134 6.46 9.63 0.31
C ALA A 134 6.91 11.08 0.44
N THR A 135 5.96 11.97 0.76
CA THR A 135 6.28 13.37 1.07
C THR A 135 6.67 13.50 2.53
N VAL A 136 7.37 14.58 2.87
CA VAL A 136 7.74 14.86 4.27
C VAL A 136 6.50 14.92 5.18
N GLU A 137 5.41 15.55 4.74
CA GLU A 137 4.15 15.58 5.50
C GLU A 137 3.58 14.18 5.74
N LYS A 138 3.65 13.27 4.76
CA LYS A 138 3.17 11.89 4.93
C LYS A 138 4.05 11.09 5.88
N ILE A 139 5.36 11.32 5.85
CA ILE A 139 6.29 10.73 6.82
C ILE A 139 5.92 11.23 8.22
N ALA A 140 5.73 12.55 8.38
CA ALA A 140 5.30 13.14 9.64
C ALA A 140 3.96 12.60 10.15
N VAL A 141 2.95 12.41 9.29
CA VAL A 141 1.66 11.80 9.64
C VAL A 141 1.85 10.39 10.21
N ASN A 142 2.62 9.53 9.53
CA ASN A 142 2.92 8.18 10.01
C ASN A 142 3.71 8.20 11.32
N ALA A 143 4.65 9.14 11.44
CA ALA A 143 5.47 9.29 12.63
C ALA A 143 4.66 9.75 13.84
N VAL A 144 3.69 10.66 13.66
CA VAL A 144 2.73 11.01 14.71
C VAL A 144 1.92 9.79 15.12
N MET A 145 1.40 9.01 14.17
CA MET A 145 0.64 7.78 14.48
C MET A 145 1.45 6.80 15.33
N ALA A 146 2.75 6.67 15.04
CA ALA A 146 3.70 5.85 15.78
C ALA A 146 4.15 6.45 17.13
N GLY A 147 3.73 7.68 17.47
CA GLY A 147 4.12 8.35 18.72
C GLY A 147 5.55 8.88 18.73
N ALA A 148 6.15 9.13 17.56
CA ALA A 148 7.50 9.67 17.45
C ALA A 148 7.56 11.17 17.83
N LEU A 149 8.77 11.63 18.19
CA LEU A 149 9.07 13.02 18.53
C LEU A 149 9.58 13.77 17.29
N PRO A 150 9.41 15.11 17.21
CA PRO A 150 9.96 15.92 16.12
C PRO A 150 11.45 15.70 15.91
N THR A 151 12.24 15.53 16.97
CA THR A 151 13.69 15.25 16.90
C THR A 151 14.03 13.97 16.12
N HIS A 152 13.08 13.03 15.98
CA HIS A 152 13.28 11.81 15.19
C HIS A 152 13.11 12.02 13.68
N MET A 153 12.53 13.14 13.23
CA MET A 153 12.22 13.36 11.81
C MET A 153 13.41 13.21 10.86
N PRO A 154 14.63 13.70 11.16
CA PRO A 154 15.77 13.51 10.27
C PRO A 154 16.12 12.03 10.09
N VAL A 155 16.03 11.24 11.17
CA VAL A 155 16.25 9.78 11.12
C VAL A 155 15.16 9.09 10.31
N LEU A 156 13.90 9.46 10.52
CA LEU A 156 12.77 8.86 9.80
C LEU A 156 12.81 9.15 8.30
N ILE A 157 13.19 10.36 7.90
CA ILE A 157 13.39 10.71 6.49
C ILE A 157 14.53 9.86 5.91
N ALA A 158 15.68 9.83 6.58
CA ALA A 158 16.83 9.03 6.14
C ALA A 158 16.50 7.52 6.07
N ALA A 159 15.69 7.00 6.99
CA ALA A 159 15.25 5.61 6.98
C ALA A 159 14.35 5.31 5.76
N VAL A 160 13.46 6.22 5.40
CA VAL A 160 12.62 6.10 4.20
C VAL A 160 13.48 6.14 2.93
N GLU A 161 14.46 7.04 2.85
CA GLU A 161 15.41 7.07 1.73
C GLU A 161 16.18 5.75 1.64
N ALA A 162 16.77 5.31 2.75
CA ALA A 162 17.58 4.10 2.83
C ALA A 162 16.78 2.85 2.46
N VAL A 163 15.55 2.69 2.96
CA VAL A 163 14.74 1.52 2.62
C VAL A 163 14.42 1.47 1.13
N THR A 164 14.29 2.62 0.48
CA THR A 164 14.05 2.68 -0.97
C THR A 164 15.31 2.62 -1.84
N ASP A 165 16.50 2.53 -1.25
CA ASP A 165 17.72 2.28 -2.01
C ASP A 165 17.63 0.92 -2.73
N PRO A 166 17.89 0.84 -4.05
CA PRO A 166 17.79 -0.42 -4.78
C PRO A 166 18.63 -1.57 -4.22
N GLY A 167 19.71 -1.26 -3.49
CA GLY A 167 20.57 -2.23 -2.82
C GLY A 167 19.92 -2.94 -1.63
N THR A 168 18.87 -2.37 -1.02
CA THR A 168 18.12 -3.05 0.06
C THR A 168 17.22 -4.16 -0.45
N ARG A 169 16.89 -4.15 -1.73
CA ARG A 169 15.89 -5.04 -2.35
C ARG A 169 14.54 -5.00 -1.63
N PHE A 170 14.06 -3.79 -1.29
CA PHE A 170 12.73 -3.56 -0.71
C PHE A 170 11.60 -4.19 -1.54
N ASP A 171 11.78 -4.28 -2.86
CA ASP A 171 10.92 -5.02 -3.80
C ASP A 171 10.73 -6.50 -3.46
N THR A 172 11.69 -7.11 -2.77
CA THR A 172 11.61 -8.52 -2.42
C THR A 172 10.79 -8.77 -1.17
N PHE A 173 10.77 -7.84 -0.21
CA PHE A 173 10.11 -8.08 1.07
C PHE A 173 8.84 -7.26 1.32
N GLU A 174 8.66 -6.08 0.71
CA GLU A 174 7.42 -5.30 0.89
C GLU A 174 6.19 -6.02 0.33
N VAL A 175 6.36 -6.73 -0.79
CA VAL A 175 5.26 -7.41 -1.52
C VAL A 175 5.31 -8.94 -1.36
N SER A 176 6.05 -9.42 -0.36
CA SER A 176 6.17 -10.85 -0.05
C SER A 176 5.21 -11.25 1.06
N THR A 177 4.75 -12.50 1.02
CA THR A 177 4.05 -13.15 2.14
C THR A 177 5.01 -13.70 3.21
N GLY A 178 6.32 -13.52 3.04
CA GLY A 178 7.34 -13.89 4.02
C GLY A 178 7.35 -12.97 5.25
N SER A 179 7.84 -13.47 6.38
CA SER A 179 7.98 -12.70 7.62
C SER A 179 9.32 -11.97 7.66
N TRP A 180 9.35 -10.74 7.19
CA TRP A 180 10.55 -9.90 7.17
C TRP A 180 10.54 -8.89 8.33
N ALA A 181 11.68 -8.71 8.99
CA ALA A 181 11.84 -7.76 10.08
C ALA A 181 13.08 -6.88 9.80
N PRO A 182 12.93 -5.76 9.08
CA PRO A 182 14.05 -4.89 8.77
C PRO A 182 14.63 -4.26 10.06
N LEU A 183 15.95 -4.33 10.21
CA LEU A 183 16.69 -3.69 11.31
C LEU A 183 17.28 -2.38 10.83
N LEU A 184 16.89 -1.27 11.46
CA LEU A 184 17.54 0.03 11.28
C LEU A 184 18.61 0.22 12.36
N ILE A 185 19.86 0.43 11.93
CA ILE A 185 20.99 0.74 12.83
C ILE A 185 21.34 2.22 12.66
N ILE A 186 21.17 2.99 13.73
CA ILE A 186 21.46 4.42 13.75
C ILE A 186 22.86 4.63 14.33
N ASN A 187 23.71 5.32 13.57
CA ASN A 187 25.05 5.68 14.01
C ASN A 187 25.32 7.18 13.78
N GLY A 188 26.16 7.77 14.62
CA GLY A 188 26.48 9.21 14.57
C GLY A 188 25.85 10.03 15.71
N PRO A 189 26.10 11.36 15.75
CA PRO A 189 25.74 12.21 16.88
C PRO A 189 24.27 12.20 17.28
N ILE A 190 23.36 12.11 16.30
CA ILE A 190 21.90 12.11 16.48
C ILE A 190 21.38 10.98 17.37
N ARG A 191 22.16 9.91 17.59
CA ARG A 191 21.77 8.82 18.50
C ARG A 191 21.70 9.24 19.98
N ASN A 192 22.21 10.43 20.31
CA ASN A 192 22.23 10.97 21.67
C ASN A 192 21.13 12.01 21.91
N ASP A 193 20.31 12.30 20.90
CA ASP A 193 19.18 13.24 20.95
C ASP A 193 17.86 12.49 21.20
#